data_AF-V5AYG0-F1
#
_entry.id   AF-V5AYG0-F1
#
_cell.length_a   1.000
_cell.length_b   1.000
_cell.length_c   1.000
_cell.angle_alpha   90.00
_cell.angle_beta   90.00
_cell.angle_gamma   90.00
#
_symmetry.space_group_name_H-M   'P 1'
#
loop_
_entity.id
_entity.type
_entity.pdbx_description
1 polymer ?
#
loop_
_entity_poly.entity_id
_entity_poly.type
_entity_poly.pdbx_seq_one_letter_code
_entity_poly.pdbx_strand_id
1 'polypeptide(L)'
;MAHTFISGTTLYPCNWEEKMQNVAASIPYEGVIEKELIGRIIEEESRFLPAVSLGEPISKWVQRRFSNILWVSRSATNGTPIYRAVGEPLSMEAECIARVLQLLGRRKLPVYTDVNLIVPLLPVSMSPKKGNWLRFFERQAVQDHFDVDVEAYVRVSPDCSPSTVFVDATSVEAARVDDILAAKGILDSLCAIKVFRRPNDPVWSTDDVIVQSFLEPEHAIGAAIALMEKRNDVKVYILCGDGAKERYKTALGDLLGQEETIITICTPNSNEEISVKKR
;
A
#
# COMPACT_ATOMS: atom_id res chain seq x y z
N MET A 1 -20.04 25.81 -28.90
CA MET A 1 -21.40 25.35 -29.33
C MET A 1 -22.33 25.63 -28.17
N ALA A 2 -23.56 26.12 -28.39
CA ALA A 2 -24.44 26.58 -27.31
C ALA A 2 -24.59 25.54 -26.18
N HIS A 3 -24.14 25.92 -24.98
CA HIS A 3 -24.04 25.09 -23.79
C HIS A 3 -25.33 25.26 -22.97
N THR A 4 -26.32 24.42 -23.20
CA THR A 4 -27.59 24.47 -22.48
C THR A 4 -27.90 23.15 -21.80
N PHE A 5 -28.57 23.19 -20.65
CA PHE A 5 -29.13 21.99 -20.03
C PHE A 5 -30.59 22.19 -19.63
N ILE A 6 -31.30 21.08 -19.48
CA ILE A 6 -32.73 21.07 -19.15
C ILE A 6 -32.85 20.79 -17.65
N SER A 7 -33.58 21.66 -16.95
CA SER A 7 -34.02 21.43 -15.57
C SER A 7 -35.54 21.50 -15.54
N GLY A 8 -36.19 20.37 -15.31
CA GLY A 8 -37.65 20.23 -15.46
C GLY A 8 -38.08 20.46 -16.92
N THR A 9 -38.81 21.55 -17.17
CA THR A 9 -39.31 21.95 -18.50
C THR A 9 -38.57 23.16 -19.11
N THR A 10 -37.55 23.68 -18.43
CA THR A 10 -36.90 24.94 -18.80
C THR A 10 -35.47 24.71 -19.27
N LEU A 11 -35.10 25.35 -20.38
CA LEU A 11 -33.75 25.33 -20.96
C LEU A 11 -32.91 26.47 -20.35
N TYR A 12 -31.80 26.13 -19.71
CA TYR A 12 -30.88 27.11 -19.13
C TYR A 12 -29.57 27.20 -19.91
N PRO A 13 -29.08 28.40 -20.26
CA PRO A 13 -27.71 28.58 -20.72
C PRO A 13 -26.74 28.40 -19.54
N CYS A 14 -25.74 27.55 -19.72
CA CYS A 14 -24.72 27.25 -18.71
C CYS A 14 -23.41 26.91 -19.41
N ASN A 15 -22.32 27.62 -19.12
CA ASN A 15 -21.01 27.30 -19.65
C ASN A 15 -20.44 26.04 -18.99
N TRP A 16 -20.92 24.89 -19.44
CA TRP A 16 -20.53 23.60 -18.88
C TRP A 16 -19.04 23.33 -18.97
N GLU A 17 -18.35 23.86 -19.97
CA GLU A 17 -16.92 23.63 -20.12
C GLU A 17 -16.13 24.30 -18.99
N GLU A 18 -16.40 25.58 -18.72
CA GLU A 18 -15.84 26.33 -17.60
C GLU A 18 -16.22 25.73 -16.25
N LYS A 19 -17.50 25.34 -16.07
CA LYS A 19 -17.96 24.69 -14.84
C LYS A 19 -17.24 23.36 -14.61
N MET A 20 -17.08 22.56 -15.64
CA MET A 20 -16.37 21.28 -15.54
C MET A 20 -14.86 21.46 -15.36
N GLN A 21 -14.26 22.56 -15.84
CA GLN A 21 -12.88 22.93 -15.53
C GLN A 21 -12.71 23.29 -14.05
N ASN A 22 -13.63 24.07 -13.46
CA ASN A 22 -13.62 24.36 -12.02
C ASN A 22 -13.82 23.08 -11.19
N VAL A 23 -14.74 22.21 -11.61
CA VAL A 23 -14.90 20.88 -11.01
C VAL A 23 -13.61 20.08 -11.12
N ALA A 24 -12.95 20.05 -12.28
CA ALA A 24 -11.69 19.35 -12.47
C ALA A 24 -10.56 19.89 -11.57
N ALA A 25 -10.47 21.22 -11.39
CA ALA A 25 -9.48 21.83 -10.51
C ALA A 25 -9.65 21.46 -9.02
N SER A 26 -10.87 21.09 -8.61
CA SER A 26 -11.17 20.62 -7.24
C SER A 26 -11.15 19.09 -7.09
N ILE A 27 -10.90 18.35 -8.16
CA ILE A 27 -10.80 16.90 -8.13
C ILE A 27 -9.37 16.50 -7.75
N PRO A 28 -9.19 15.71 -6.67
CA PRO A 28 -7.89 15.15 -6.34
C PRO A 28 -7.38 14.24 -7.46
N TYR A 29 -6.06 14.15 -7.62
CA TYR A 29 -5.41 13.40 -8.70
C TYR A 29 -5.87 11.92 -8.81
N GLU A 30 -6.19 11.29 -7.69
CA GLU A 30 -6.65 9.90 -7.63
C GLU A 30 -8.04 9.70 -8.24
N GLY A 31 -8.77 10.79 -8.36
CA GLY A 31 -10.13 10.87 -8.84
C GLY A 31 -11.15 10.67 -7.73
N VAL A 32 -12.38 10.99 -8.08
CA VAL A 32 -13.54 10.94 -7.20
C VAL A 32 -14.53 9.90 -7.67
N ILE A 33 -15.30 9.36 -6.74
CA ILE A 33 -16.44 8.49 -7.08
C ILE A 33 -17.63 9.33 -7.57
N GLU A 34 -18.59 8.71 -8.24
CA GLU A 34 -19.71 9.43 -8.87
C GLU A 34 -20.49 10.34 -7.90
N LYS A 35 -20.73 9.89 -6.67
CA LYS A 35 -21.42 10.70 -5.65
C LYS A 35 -20.68 12.00 -5.33
N GLU A 36 -19.35 11.94 -5.23
CA GLU A 36 -18.49 13.07 -4.92
C GLU A 36 -18.32 14.01 -6.11
N LEU A 37 -18.32 13.47 -7.34
CA LEU A 37 -18.36 14.28 -8.56
C LEU A 37 -19.68 15.07 -8.65
N ILE A 38 -20.81 14.41 -8.41
CA ILE A 38 -22.13 15.09 -8.42
C ILE A 38 -22.15 16.23 -7.41
N GLY A 39 -21.62 16.00 -6.19
CA GLY A 39 -21.53 17.05 -5.17
C GLY A 39 -20.80 18.29 -5.68
N ARG A 40 -19.62 18.11 -6.28
CA ARG A 40 -18.82 19.21 -6.87
C ARG A 40 -19.53 19.91 -8.03
N ILE A 41 -20.21 19.16 -8.90
CA ILE A 41 -20.99 19.76 -9.99
C ILE A 41 -22.13 20.62 -9.43
N ILE A 42 -22.79 20.17 -8.36
CA ILE A 42 -23.87 20.93 -7.70
C ILE A 42 -23.32 22.17 -6.98
N GLU A 43 -22.11 22.11 -6.43
CA GLU A 43 -21.44 23.29 -5.87
C GLU A 43 -21.19 24.36 -6.95
N GLU A 44 -20.81 23.95 -8.17
CA GLU A 44 -20.58 24.85 -9.30
C GLU A 44 -21.88 25.30 -9.99
N GLU A 45 -22.89 24.42 -10.05
CA GLU A 45 -24.20 24.66 -10.67
C GLU A 45 -25.29 23.95 -9.87
N SER A 46 -25.86 24.65 -8.89
CA SER A 46 -26.81 24.12 -7.91
C SER A 46 -28.13 23.61 -8.51
N ARG A 47 -28.43 23.98 -9.76
CA ARG A 47 -29.64 23.52 -10.49
C ARG A 47 -29.41 22.20 -11.23
N PHE A 48 -28.20 21.63 -11.16
CA PHE A 48 -27.89 20.36 -11.79
C PHE A 48 -28.60 19.19 -11.10
N LEU A 49 -29.41 18.46 -11.87
CA LEU A 49 -30.15 17.29 -11.41
C LEU A 49 -29.81 16.09 -12.31
N PRO A 50 -28.91 15.19 -11.89
CA PRO A 50 -28.33 14.18 -12.78
C PRO A 50 -29.36 13.31 -13.51
N ALA A 51 -30.43 12.90 -12.82
CA ALA A 51 -31.48 12.04 -13.38
C ALA A 51 -32.40 12.75 -14.39
N VAL A 52 -32.56 14.07 -14.27
CA VAL A 52 -33.46 14.87 -15.11
C VAL A 52 -32.69 15.52 -16.26
N SER A 53 -31.46 15.95 -16.00
CA SER A 53 -30.69 16.80 -16.92
C SER A 53 -29.92 16.04 -17.99
N LEU A 54 -29.59 14.75 -17.78
CA LEU A 54 -28.66 14.04 -18.66
C LEU A 54 -29.32 12.99 -19.57
N GLY A 55 -30.39 12.32 -19.12
CA GLY A 55 -31.01 11.21 -19.86
C GLY A 55 -30.10 9.99 -20.10
N GLU A 56 -28.89 10.00 -19.52
CA GLU A 56 -27.88 8.95 -19.61
C GLU A 56 -27.06 8.89 -18.30
N PRO A 57 -26.34 7.80 -18.02
CA PRO A 57 -25.42 7.73 -16.88
C PRO A 57 -24.33 8.82 -16.98
N ILE A 58 -23.98 9.43 -15.84
CA ILE A 58 -22.96 10.51 -15.75
C ILE A 58 -21.65 10.09 -16.41
N SER A 59 -21.21 8.84 -16.20
CA SER A 59 -19.98 8.32 -16.81
C SER A 59 -19.98 8.42 -18.35
N LYS A 60 -21.11 8.15 -19.00
CA LYS A 60 -21.25 8.29 -20.46
C LYS A 60 -21.29 9.75 -20.88
N TRP A 61 -22.00 10.59 -20.12
CA TRP A 61 -22.08 12.02 -20.39
C TRP A 61 -20.70 12.68 -20.32
N VAL A 62 -19.94 12.41 -19.27
CA VAL A 62 -18.56 12.92 -19.08
C VAL A 62 -17.64 12.43 -20.19
N GLN A 63 -17.62 11.12 -20.49
CA GLN A 63 -16.78 10.58 -21.57
C GLN A 63 -17.12 11.17 -22.95
N ARG A 64 -18.39 11.50 -23.20
CA ARG A 64 -18.83 12.02 -24.50
C ARG A 64 -18.56 13.51 -24.67
N ARG A 65 -18.64 14.30 -23.58
CA ARG A 65 -18.67 15.76 -23.64
C ARG A 65 -17.45 16.45 -23.05
N PHE A 66 -16.76 15.80 -22.12
CA PHE A 66 -15.69 16.39 -21.34
C PHE A 66 -14.48 15.45 -21.22
N SER A 67 -14.26 14.55 -22.18
CA SER A 67 -13.11 13.63 -22.16
C SER A 67 -11.75 14.33 -22.17
N ASN A 68 -11.72 15.60 -22.59
CA ASN A 68 -10.55 16.48 -22.56
C ASN A 68 -10.34 17.18 -21.20
N ILE A 69 -11.32 17.12 -20.29
CA ILE A 69 -11.28 17.76 -18.96
C ILE A 69 -11.31 16.71 -17.85
N LEU A 70 -12.08 15.63 -18.04
CA LEU A 70 -12.19 14.52 -17.11
C LEU A 70 -11.99 13.17 -17.80
N TRP A 71 -11.14 12.33 -17.21
CA TRP A 71 -10.98 10.94 -17.57
C TRP A 71 -11.85 10.05 -16.68
N VAL A 72 -12.59 9.12 -17.29
CA VAL A 72 -13.44 8.16 -16.57
C VAL A 72 -12.85 6.76 -16.68
N SER A 73 -12.51 6.19 -15.53
CA SER A 73 -12.05 4.80 -15.38
C SER A 73 -13.00 4.02 -14.47
N ARG A 74 -12.71 2.73 -14.23
CA ARG A 74 -13.49 1.91 -13.29
C ARG A 74 -12.57 1.30 -12.24
N SER A 75 -13.08 1.23 -11.01
CA SER A 75 -12.46 0.49 -9.91
C SER A 75 -12.31 -0.98 -10.26
N ALA A 76 -11.12 -1.55 -10.06
CA ALA A 76 -10.85 -2.97 -10.29
C ALA A 76 -11.56 -3.89 -9.28
N THR A 77 -11.90 -3.38 -8.08
CA THR A 77 -12.50 -4.17 -6.99
C THR A 77 -14.02 -4.29 -7.09
N ASN A 78 -14.70 -3.26 -7.60
CA ASN A 78 -16.18 -3.23 -7.62
C ASN A 78 -16.78 -2.61 -8.88
N GLY A 79 -15.96 -2.30 -9.89
CA GLY A 79 -16.43 -1.78 -11.18
C GLY A 79 -17.01 -0.37 -11.15
N THR A 80 -16.97 0.32 -10.00
CA THR A 80 -17.54 1.65 -9.83
C THR A 80 -16.78 2.69 -10.66
N PRO A 81 -17.46 3.65 -11.33
CA PRO A 81 -16.78 4.71 -12.08
C PRO A 81 -15.94 5.61 -11.15
N ILE A 82 -14.72 5.92 -11.61
CA ILE A 82 -13.80 6.87 -10.97
C ILE A 82 -13.45 7.96 -12.00
N TYR A 83 -13.65 9.22 -11.60
CA TYR A 83 -13.49 10.41 -12.44
C TYR A 83 -12.24 11.18 -12.03
N ARG A 84 -11.33 11.45 -12.96
CA ARG A 84 -10.08 12.18 -12.72
C ARG A 84 -10.02 13.43 -13.58
N ALA A 85 -9.43 14.50 -13.08
CA ALA A 85 -9.04 15.63 -13.92
C ALA A 85 -8.02 15.19 -14.97
N VAL A 86 -8.21 15.65 -16.21
CA VAL A 86 -7.18 15.62 -17.24
C VAL A 86 -6.28 16.81 -16.93
N GLY A 87 -5.25 16.56 -16.13
CA GLY A 87 -4.29 17.59 -15.74
C GLY A 87 -3.35 17.97 -16.88
N GLU A 88 -2.68 19.13 -16.73
CA GLU A 88 -1.41 19.37 -17.43
C GLU A 88 -0.48 18.17 -17.20
N PRO A 89 0.38 17.83 -18.18
CA PRO A 89 1.29 16.72 -18.02
C PRO A 89 2.08 16.92 -16.74
N LEU A 90 1.97 15.94 -15.84
CA LEU A 90 2.76 15.92 -14.62
C LEU A 90 4.23 16.17 -15.01
N SER A 91 4.96 16.92 -14.19
CA SER A 91 6.42 16.93 -14.32
C SER A 91 6.91 15.49 -14.30
N MET A 92 7.98 15.17 -15.04
CA MET A 92 8.47 13.79 -15.15
C MET A 92 8.72 13.18 -13.76
N GLU A 93 9.15 14.00 -12.79
CA GLU A 93 9.27 13.66 -11.38
C GLU A 93 7.93 13.30 -10.72
N ALA A 94 6.90 14.15 -10.86
CA ALA A 94 5.59 13.92 -10.27
C ALA A 94 4.85 12.75 -10.93
N GLU A 95 5.00 12.56 -12.25
CA GLU A 95 4.44 11.42 -12.98
C GLU A 95 5.03 10.11 -12.48
N CYS A 96 6.35 10.08 -12.29
CA CYS A 96 7.02 8.90 -11.77
C CYS A 96 6.55 8.58 -10.35
N ILE A 97 6.49 9.56 -9.45
CA ILE A 97 6.02 9.35 -8.08
C ILE A 97 4.54 8.90 -8.08
N ALA A 98 3.67 9.54 -8.85
CA ALA A 98 2.26 9.18 -8.97
C ALA A 98 2.08 7.75 -9.48
N ARG A 99 2.87 7.35 -10.48
CA ARG A 99 2.89 5.98 -11.02
C ARG A 99 3.38 4.97 -10.00
N VAL A 100 4.41 5.31 -9.21
CA VAL A 100 4.87 4.47 -8.11
C VAL A 100 3.78 4.28 -7.06
N LEU A 101 3.12 5.36 -6.64
CA LEU A 101 2.03 5.28 -5.66
C LEU A 101 0.86 4.45 -6.18
N GLN A 102 0.52 4.60 -7.46
CA GLN A 102 -0.47 3.76 -8.12
C GLN A 102 -0.09 2.28 -8.13
N LEU A 103 1.19 1.95 -8.43
CA LEU A 103 1.70 0.58 -8.40
C LEU A 103 1.73 -0.01 -6.99
N LEU A 104 1.92 0.82 -5.97
CA LEU A 104 1.82 0.44 -4.56
C LEU A 104 0.35 0.36 -4.08
N GLY A 105 -0.64 0.64 -4.94
CA GLY A 105 -2.06 0.64 -4.60
C GLY A 105 -2.46 1.79 -3.66
N ARG A 106 -1.64 2.84 -3.57
CA ARG A 106 -1.78 3.95 -2.63
C ARG A 106 -2.35 5.18 -3.32
N ARG A 107 -3.18 5.90 -2.58
CA ARG A 107 -3.92 7.10 -3.04
C ARG A 107 -3.33 8.42 -2.52
N LYS A 108 -2.28 8.39 -1.71
CA LYS A 108 -1.51 9.55 -1.24
C LYS A 108 -0.10 9.05 -0.94
N LEU A 109 0.90 9.93 -0.86
CA LEU A 109 2.09 9.68 -0.06
C LEU A 109 1.64 9.75 1.41
N PRO A 110 1.43 8.64 2.14
CA PRO A 110 1.28 8.76 3.58
C PRO A 110 2.55 9.40 4.15
N VAL A 111 2.38 10.15 5.25
CA VAL A 111 3.43 10.67 6.15
C VAL A 111 4.49 9.61 6.49
N TYR A 112 4.18 8.32 6.26
CA TYR A 112 5.03 7.15 6.44
C TYR A 112 5.20 6.32 5.15
N THR A 113 5.86 6.86 4.12
CA THR A 113 6.23 6.07 2.93
C THR A 113 7.71 5.74 2.94
N ASP A 114 8.03 4.46 3.08
CA ASP A 114 9.40 3.97 2.93
C ASP A 114 9.89 4.18 1.49
N VAL A 115 10.98 4.93 1.34
CA VAL A 115 11.60 5.22 0.04
C VAL A 115 12.10 3.96 -0.65
N ASN A 116 12.42 2.87 0.06
CA ASN A 116 12.81 1.61 -0.57
C ASN A 116 11.66 0.93 -1.33
N LEU A 117 10.40 1.27 -1.03
CA LEU A 117 9.25 0.85 -1.84
C LEU A 117 9.11 1.71 -3.11
N ILE A 118 9.72 2.90 -3.12
CA ILE A 118 9.70 3.86 -4.23
C ILE A 118 10.90 3.65 -5.17
N VAL A 119 12.10 3.47 -4.62
CA VAL A 119 13.38 3.34 -5.36
C VAL A 119 13.31 2.35 -6.53
N PRO A 120 12.86 1.09 -6.38
CA PRO A 120 12.86 0.12 -7.48
C PRO A 120 11.80 0.41 -8.54
N LEU A 121 10.84 1.28 -8.25
CA LEU A 121 9.73 1.63 -9.15
C LEU A 121 9.97 2.97 -9.87
N LEU A 122 10.99 3.74 -9.46
CA LEU A 122 11.43 4.93 -10.16
C LEU A 122 12.41 4.61 -11.30
N PRO A 123 12.45 5.42 -12.36
CA PRO A 123 13.53 5.37 -13.33
C PRO A 123 14.90 5.56 -12.67
N VAL A 124 15.92 4.86 -13.15
CA VAL A 124 17.31 4.95 -12.65
C VAL A 124 17.84 6.39 -12.70
N SER A 125 17.44 7.15 -13.73
CA SER A 125 17.77 8.58 -13.88
C SER A 125 17.12 9.50 -12.84
N MET A 126 16.06 9.03 -12.20
CA MET A 126 15.24 9.78 -11.25
C MET A 126 15.39 9.29 -9.81
N SER A 127 16.09 8.17 -9.58
CA SER A 127 16.37 7.64 -8.26
C SER A 127 17.42 8.49 -7.55
N PRO A 128 17.08 9.25 -6.50
CA PRO A 128 18.04 10.01 -5.73
C PRO A 128 19.09 9.07 -5.12
N LYS A 129 20.36 9.49 -5.15
CA LYS A 129 21.42 8.78 -4.43
C LYS A 129 21.08 8.75 -2.93
N LYS A 130 21.51 7.69 -2.24
CA LYS A 130 21.33 7.52 -0.78
C LYS A 130 21.62 8.84 -0.03
N GLY A 131 20.68 9.27 0.82
CA GLY A 131 20.75 10.53 1.57
C GLY A 131 20.26 11.80 0.85
N ASN A 132 19.95 11.75 -0.45
CA ASN A 132 19.42 12.91 -1.21
C ASN A 132 17.89 12.89 -1.41
N TRP A 133 17.18 11.96 -0.77
CA TRP A 133 15.74 11.83 -0.88
C TRP A 133 15.00 13.05 -0.32
N LEU A 134 15.47 13.60 0.80
CA LEU A 134 14.89 14.82 1.38
C LEU A 134 14.91 15.97 0.36
N ARG A 135 16.08 16.21 -0.25
CA ARG A 135 16.27 17.22 -1.31
C ARG A 135 15.45 16.96 -2.58
N PHE A 136 15.07 15.70 -2.83
CA PHE A 136 14.21 15.34 -3.96
C PHE A 136 12.74 15.67 -3.67
N PHE A 137 12.27 15.41 -2.44
CA PHE A 137 10.93 15.77 -1.99
C PHE A 137 10.77 17.28 -1.76
N GLU A 138 11.85 17.99 -1.43
CA GLU A 138 11.90 19.47 -1.33
C GLU A 138 11.84 20.19 -2.69
N ARG A 139 11.86 19.46 -3.82
CA ARG A 139 11.74 20.09 -5.13
C ARG A 139 10.34 20.68 -5.29
N GLN A 140 10.27 21.92 -5.75
CA GLN A 140 9.01 22.62 -6.01
C GLN A 140 8.06 21.78 -6.87
N ALA A 141 8.56 21.16 -7.94
CA ALA A 141 7.77 20.28 -8.81
C ALA A 141 7.11 19.08 -8.11
N VAL A 142 7.65 18.64 -6.96
CA VAL A 142 7.10 17.57 -6.12
C VAL A 142 6.17 18.16 -5.06
N GLN A 143 6.58 19.23 -4.38
CA GLN A 143 5.76 19.91 -3.36
C GLN A 143 4.46 20.52 -3.92
N ASP A 144 4.48 20.96 -5.18
CA ASP A 144 3.30 21.50 -5.87
C ASP A 144 2.21 20.44 -6.10
N HIS A 145 2.57 19.15 -6.03
CA HIS A 145 1.70 18.03 -6.43
C HIS A 145 1.41 17.03 -5.29
N PHE A 146 2.22 17.04 -4.21
CA PHE A 146 2.08 16.14 -3.08
C PHE A 146 2.13 16.91 -1.76
N ASP A 147 1.26 16.54 -0.82
CA ASP A 147 1.21 17.09 0.53
C ASP A 147 2.37 16.52 1.37
N VAL A 148 3.56 17.08 1.16
CA VAL A 148 4.79 16.69 1.85
C VAL A 148 5.02 17.65 3.02
N ASP A 149 4.33 17.44 4.14
CA ASP A 149 4.63 18.17 5.37
C ASP A 149 6.01 17.71 5.88
N VAL A 150 6.99 18.63 5.93
CA VAL A 150 8.41 18.33 6.18
C VAL A 150 8.70 18.11 7.67
N GLU A 151 7.74 17.53 8.40
CA GLU A 151 8.00 16.67 9.56
C GLU A 151 7.89 15.19 9.20
N ALA A 152 8.02 14.87 7.90
CA ALA A 152 8.36 13.53 7.46
C ALA A 152 9.68 13.11 8.12
N TYR A 153 9.59 12.32 9.18
CA TYR A 153 10.68 11.48 9.65
C TYR A 153 10.99 10.48 8.52
N VAL A 154 11.73 10.93 7.51
CA VAL A 154 12.35 10.09 6.50
C VAL A 154 13.41 9.28 7.25
N ARG A 155 13.00 8.14 7.83
CA ARG A 155 13.95 7.08 8.12
C ARG A 155 14.45 6.62 6.75
N VAL A 156 15.55 7.24 6.31
CA VAL A 156 16.47 6.59 5.37
C VAL A 156 16.71 5.24 5.99
N SER A 157 16.18 4.19 5.35
CA SER A 157 16.32 2.84 5.86
C SER A 157 17.81 2.67 6.21
N PRO A 158 18.13 2.30 7.46
CA PRO A 158 19.49 1.92 7.78
C PRO A 158 19.88 0.78 6.83
N ASP A 159 21.17 0.49 6.66
CA ASP A 159 21.69 -0.58 5.81
C ASP A 159 21.19 -2.00 6.22
N CYS A 160 19.88 -2.22 6.18
CA CYS A 160 19.16 -3.29 6.84
C CYS A 160 18.31 -4.01 5.80
N SER A 161 18.73 -5.23 5.49
CA SER A 161 17.98 -6.18 4.67
C SER A 161 16.53 -6.32 5.17
N PRO A 162 15.52 -6.36 4.28
CA PRO A 162 14.14 -6.62 4.67
C PRO A 162 14.03 -7.93 5.44
N SER A 163 13.16 -7.96 6.44
CA SER A 163 12.98 -9.09 7.34
C SER A 163 11.56 -9.65 7.23
N THR A 164 11.40 -10.96 7.29
CA THR A 164 10.09 -11.61 7.50
C THR A 164 10.11 -12.32 8.83
N VAL A 165 9.11 -12.04 9.68
CA VAL A 165 8.98 -12.61 11.01
C VAL A 165 7.77 -13.52 11.04
N PHE A 166 7.99 -14.81 11.32
CA PHE A 166 6.94 -15.79 11.55
C PHE A 166 6.77 -15.96 13.06
N VAL A 167 5.58 -15.68 13.59
CA VAL A 167 5.31 -15.74 15.03
C VAL A 167 4.43 -16.93 15.33
N ASP A 168 4.86 -17.79 16.24
CA ASP A 168 4.05 -18.84 16.83
C ASP A 168 3.27 -18.28 18.03
N ALA A 169 2.04 -17.80 17.79
CA ALA A 169 1.17 -17.30 18.84
C ALA A 169 0.56 -18.41 19.71
N THR A 170 0.84 -19.68 19.41
CA THR A 170 0.48 -20.80 20.30
C THR A 170 1.49 -21.00 21.43
N SER A 171 2.71 -20.48 21.27
CA SER A 171 3.79 -20.56 22.26
C SER A 171 4.27 -19.20 22.78
N VAL A 172 3.80 -18.09 22.19
CA VAL A 172 4.05 -16.71 22.62
C VAL A 172 2.73 -15.96 22.72
N GLU A 173 2.54 -15.20 23.79
CA GLU A 173 1.37 -14.34 23.94
C GLU A 173 1.34 -13.25 22.86
N ALA A 174 0.27 -13.24 22.07
CA ALA A 174 0.07 -12.28 20.96
C ALA A 174 0.26 -10.82 21.39
N ALA A 175 -0.21 -10.44 22.59
CA ALA A 175 -0.11 -9.08 23.10
C ALA A 175 1.34 -8.63 23.37
N ARG A 176 2.28 -9.56 23.51
CA ARG A 176 3.69 -9.27 23.82
C ARG A 176 4.59 -9.31 22.59
N VAL A 177 4.05 -9.64 21.42
CA VAL A 177 4.82 -9.82 20.19
C VAL A 177 5.59 -8.55 19.83
N ASP A 178 4.93 -7.40 19.86
CA ASP A 178 5.56 -6.13 19.51
C ASP A 178 6.69 -5.76 20.48
N ASP A 179 6.44 -5.90 21.78
CA ASP A 179 7.46 -5.63 22.82
C ASP A 179 8.68 -6.55 22.67
N ILE A 180 8.46 -7.83 22.37
CA ILE A 180 9.54 -8.81 22.21
C ILE A 180 10.35 -8.50 20.94
N LEU A 181 9.69 -8.15 19.83
CA LEU A 181 10.37 -7.81 18.58
C LEU A 181 11.09 -6.46 18.67
N ALA A 182 10.53 -5.48 19.40
CA ALA A 182 11.18 -4.21 19.73
C ALA A 182 12.45 -4.44 20.56
N ALA A 183 12.36 -5.22 21.63
CA ALA A 183 13.49 -5.53 22.50
C ALA A 183 14.63 -6.25 21.76
N LYS A 184 14.31 -6.93 20.66
CA LYS A 184 15.29 -7.61 19.79
C LYS A 184 15.81 -6.73 18.65
N GLY A 185 15.37 -5.49 18.52
CA GLY A 185 15.74 -4.59 17.43
C GLY A 185 15.25 -5.06 16.06
N ILE A 186 14.26 -5.97 16.02
CA ILE A 186 13.71 -6.52 14.76
C ILE A 186 12.69 -5.54 14.16
N LEU A 187 11.91 -4.86 15.00
CA LEU A 187 10.96 -3.81 14.59
C LEU A 187 11.64 -2.54 14.04
N ASP A 188 12.95 -2.38 14.26
CA ASP A 188 13.72 -1.28 13.69
C ASP A 188 14.04 -1.49 12.18
N SER A 189 13.69 -2.66 11.62
CA SER A 189 13.84 -3.02 10.21
C SER A 189 12.50 -3.08 9.45
N LEU A 190 12.53 -3.06 8.12
CA LEU A 190 11.36 -3.34 7.26
C LEU A 190 10.94 -4.80 7.48
N CYS A 191 10.01 -5.01 8.42
CA CYS A 191 9.59 -6.33 8.85
C CYS A 191 8.15 -6.63 8.39
N ALA A 192 7.97 -7.76 7.71
CA ALA A 192 6.65 -8.34 7.49
C ALA A 192 6.39 -9.39 8.57
N ILE A 193 5.40 -9.17 9.42
CA ILE A 193 5.07 -10.07 10.53
C ILE A 193 3.87 -10.93 10.13
N LYS A 194 4.00 -12.25 10.24
CA LYS A 194 2.90 -13.21 10.07
C LYS A 194 2.72 -13.99 11.36
N VAL A 195 1.56 -13.83 11.98
CA VAL A 195 1.20 -14.50 13.24
C VAL A 195 0.40 -15.76 12.94
N PHE A 196 0.88 -16.89 13.46
CA PHE A 196 0.27 -18.21 13.33
C PHE A 196 -0.39 -18.55 14.67
N ARG A 197 -1.73 -18.61 14.68
CA ARG A 197 -2.52 -18.80 15.91
C ARG A 197 -3.59 -19.87 15.74
N ARG A 198 -4.11 -20.40 16.84
CA ARG A 198 -5.32 -21.27 16.80
C ARG A 198 -6.58 -20.42 16.57
N PRO A 199 -7.68 -21.04 16.10
CA PRO A 199 -8.93 -20.32 15.84
C PRO A 199 -9.47 -19.55 17.05
N ASN A 200 -9.27 -20.10 18.26
CA ASN A 200 -9.77 -19.55 19.52
C ASN A 200 -8.78 -18.64 20.25
N ASP A 201 -7.55 -18.53 19.73
CA ASP A 201 -6.53 -17.68 20.35
C ASP A 201 -6.81 -16.20 20.05
N PRO A 202 -6.32 -15.28 20.91
CA PRO A 202 -6.47 -13.85 20.71
C PRO A 202 -5.99 -13.42 19.32
N VAL A 203 -6.79 -12.58 18.67
CA VAL A 203 -6.46 -12.00 17.35
C VAL A 203 -5.43 -10.89 17.56
N TRP A 204 -4.33 -10.98 16.81
CA TRP A 204 -3.31 -9.93 16.76
C TRP A 204 -3.57 -8.97 15.59
N SER A 205 -3.90 -9.52 14.42
CA SER A 205 -4.22 -8.75 13.20
C SER A 205 -5.31 -9.46 12.36
N THR A 206 -5.90 -8.72 11.43
CA THR A 206 -6.79 -9.28 10.39
C THR A 206 -6.07 -10.26 9.45
N ASP A 207 -4.73 -10.19 9.39
CA ASP A 207 -3.89 -11.02 8.52
C ASP A 207 -3.31 -12.26 9.23
N ASP A 208 -3.78 -12.58 10.44
CA ASP A 208 -3.35 -13.75 11.19
C ASP A 208 -3.65 -15.06 10.43
N VAL A 209 -2.68 -15.96 10.42
CA VAL A 209 -2.81 -17.29 9.82
C VAL A 209 -3.39 -18.25 10.87
N ILE A 210 -4.57 -18.81 10.56
CA ILE A 210 -5.23 -19.79 11.42
C ILE A 210 -4.60 -21.17 11.20
N VAL A 211 -3.90 -21.68 12.21
CA VAL A 211 -3.33 -23.03 12.23
C VAL A 211 -4.37 -24.04 12.72
N GLN A 212 -4.82 -24.89 11.79
CA GLN A 212 -5.76 -25.97 12.08
C GLN A 212 -5.20 -26.93 13.14
N SER A 213 -6.07 -27.47 14.01
CA SER A 213 -5.68 -28.26 15.19
C SER A 213 -4.86 -29.52 14.89
N PHE A 214 -4.97 -30.08 13.67
CA PHE A 214 -4.19 -31.24 13.24
C PHE A 214 -2.80 -30.90 12.70
N LEU A 215 -2.51 -29.61 12.50
CA LEU A 215 -1.19 -29.13 12.10
C LEU A 215 -0.44 -28.58 13.32
N GLU A 216 0.82 -28.98 13.43
CA GLU A 216 1.74 -28.32 14.35
C GLU A 216 2.22 -26.97 13.77
N PRO A 217 2.39 -25.94 14.61
CA PRO A 217 2.86 -24.62 14.18
C PRO A 217 4.16 -24.66 13.40
N GLU A 218 5.06 -25.58 13.73
CA GLU A 218 6.36 -25.74 13.06
C GLU A 218 6.20 -26.14 11.59
N HIS A 219 5.25 -27.04 11.29
CA HIS A 219 4.99 -27.49 9.93
C HIS A 219 4.32 -26.39 9.10
N ALA A 220 3.38 -25.66 9.69
CA ALA A 220 2.69 -24.56 9.01
C ALA A 220 3.66 -23.41 8.67
N ILE A 221 4.52 -23.03 9.63
CA ILE A 221 5.54 -22.01 9.43
C ILE A 221 6.63 -22.50 8.46
N GLY A 222 7.09 -23.74 8.61
CA GLY A 222 8.07 -24.34 7.69
C GLY A 222 7.58 -24.38 6.25
N ALA A 223 6.32 -24.78 6.02
CA ALA A 223 5.71 -24.73 4.70
C ALA A 223 5.59 -23.29 4.17
N ALA A 224 5.25 -22.32 5.03
CA ALA A 224 5.18 -20.92 4.63
C ALA A 224 6.55 -20.36 4.22
N ILE A 225 7.63 -20.77 4.90
CA ILE A 225 9.01 -20.44 4.54
C ILE A 225 9.40 -21.11 3.22
N ALA A 226 9.07 -22.39 3.01
CA ALA A 226 9.34 -23.10 1.77
C ALA A 226 8.66 -22.47 0.54
N LEU A 227 7.49 -21.85 0.75
CA LEU A 227 6.73 -21.12 -0.29
C LEU A 227 7.28 -19.72 -0.57
N MET A 228 8.21 -19.19 0.24
CA MET A 228 8.86 -17.93 -0.07
C MET A 228 9.80 -18.13 -1.26
N GLU A 229 9.54 -17.44 -2.38
CA GLU A 229 10.47 -17.40 -3.52
C GLU A 229 11.86 -16.96 -3.02
N LYS A 230 12.91 -17.73 -3.36
CA LYS A 230 14.28 -17.45 -2.94
C LYS A 230 14.68 -16.02 -3.28
N ARG A 231 14.73 -15.16 -2.28
CA ARG A 231 15.30 -13.82 -2.36
C ARG A 231 16.44 -13.76 -1.36
N ASN A 232 17.67 -13.78 -1.87
CA ASN A 232 18.90 -13.81 -1.06
C ASN A 232 19.04 -12.62 -0.09
N ASP A 233 18.22 -11.58 -0.27
CA ASP A 233 18.28 -10.35 0.50
C ASP A 233 17.24 -10.27 1.63
N VAL A 234 16.46 -11.33 1.90
CA VAL A 234 15.43 -11.33 2.96
C VAL A 234 15.89 -12.14 4.17
N LYS A 235 15.95 -11.51 5.34
CA LYS A 235 16.21 -12.19 6.61
C LYS A 235 14.93 -12.85 7.12
N VAL A 236 14.99 -14.12 7.51
CA VAL A 236 13.84 -14.84 8.06
C VAL A 236 14.02 -15.04 9.55
N TYR A 237 13.06 -14.56 10.32
CA TYR A 237 13.00 -14.74 11.77
C TYR A 237 11.80 -15.60 12.13
N ILE A 238 11.96 -16.46 13.13
CA ILE A 238 10.87 -17.21 13.75
C ILE A 238 10.84 -16.82 15.22
N LEU A 239 9.73 -16.24 15.67
CA LEU A 239 9.49 -15.98 17.08
C LEU A 239 8.63 -17.09 17.67
N CYS A 240 9.20 -17.87 18.58
CA CYS A 240 8.50 -18.94 19.29
C CYS A 240 8.81 -18.90 20.79
N GLY A 241 8.01 -19.58 21.62
CA GLY A 241 8.28 -19.73 23.04
C GLY A 241 9.57 -20.52 23.29
N ASP A 242 10.19 -20.32 24.46
CA ASP A 242 11.45 -21.01 24.80
C ASP A 242 11.33 -22.55 24.72
N GLY A 243 10.18 -23.10 25.14
CA GLY A 243 9.89 -24.54 25.06
C GLY A 243 9.60 -25.07 23.65
N ALA A 244 9.38 -24.18 22.66
CA ALA A 244 9.12 -24.56 21.27
C ALA A 244 10.39 -24.58 20.41
N LYS A 245 11.48 -23.96 20.88
CA LYS A 245 12.71 -23.74 20.12
C LYS A 245 13.30 -25.00 19.48
N GLU A 246 13.45 -26.08 20.24
CA GLU A 246 14.03 -27.33 19.74
C GLU A 246 13.10 -28.06 18.75
N ARG A 247 11.77 -27.88 18.88
CA ARG A 247 10.80 -28.41 17.92
C ARG A 247 10.96 -27.71 16.57
N TYR A 248 11.09 -26.39 16.56
CA TYR A 248 11.35 -25.62 15.35
C TYR A 248 12.69 -25.99 14.70
N LYS A 249 13.77 -26.15 15.47
CA LYS A 249 15.07 -26.60 14.94
C LYS A 249 14.96 -27.92 14.18
N THR A 250 14.31 -28.90 14.80
CA THR A 250 14.15 -30.25 14.22
C THR A 250 13.27 -30.21 12.98
N ALA A 251 12.07 -29.62 13.10
CA ALA A 251 11.10 -29.57 12.02
C ALA A 251 11.61 -28.79 10.79
N LEU A 252 12.29 -27.66 10.99
CA LEU A 252 12.84 -26.89 9.86
C LEU A 252 13.99 -27.62 9.18
N GLY A 253 14.81 -28.33 9.95
CA GLY A 253 15.86 -29.20 9.41
C GLY A 253 15.30 -30.29 8.50
N ASP A 254 14.17 -30.89 8.89
CA ASP A 254 13.49 -31.93 8.12
C ASP A 254 12.76 -31.35 6.89
N LEU A 255 12.11 -30.19 7.02
CA LEU A 255 11.23 -29.61 5.99
C LEU A 255 11.98 -28.84 4.89
N LEU A 256 13.01 -28.07 5.25
CA LEU A 256 13.67 -27.14 4.34
C LEU A 256 14.94 -27.71 3.69
N GLY A 257 15.44 -28.85 4.19
CA GLY A 257 16.63 -29.50 3.64
C GLY A 257 17.88 -28.61 3.67
N GLN A 258 18.87 -28.92 2.80
CA GLN A 258 20.22 -28.32 2.79
C GLN A 258 20.31 -26.97 2.03
N GLU A 259 19.23 -26.22 1.89
CA GLU A 259 19.24 -24.97 1.12
C GLU A 259 19.64 -23.76 1.97
N GLU A 260 20.41 -22.83 1.38
CA GLU A 260 21.01 -21.65 2.03
C GLU A 260 19.97 -20.54 2.35
N THR A 261 18.94 -20.86 3.14
CA THR A 261 18.09 -19.84 3.76
C THR A 261 18.57 -19.61 5.19
N ILE A 262 19.07 -18.41 5.48
CA ILE A 262 19.51 -18.05 6.84
C ILE A 262 18.26 -17.75 7.68
N ILE A 263 17.94 -18.65 8.61
CA ILE A 263 16.79 -18.55 9.49
C ILE A 263 17.27 -18.32 10.93
N THR A 264 16.77 -17.28 11.56
CA THR A 264 17.08 -16.95 12.95
C THR A 264 15.88 -17.30 13.83
N ILE A 265 16.07 -18.19 14.79
CA ILE A 265 15.03 -18.51 15.78
C ILE A 265 15.22 -17.61 16.99
N CYS A 266 14.19 -16.83 17.27
CA CYS A 266 14.09 -15.92 18.39
C CYS A 266 13.11 -16.49 19.42
N THR A 267 13.48 -16.40 20.69
CA THR A 267 12.57 -16.66 21.81
C THR A 267 12.48 -15.43 22.71
N PRO A 268 11.46 -15.26 23.56
CA PRO A 268 11.36 -14.08 24.42
C PRO A 268 12.65 -13.77 25.20
N ASN A 269 13.38 -14.81 25.61
CA ASN A 269 14.57 -14.70 26.45
C ASN A 269 15.92 -14.89 25.72
N SER A 270 15.95 -15.33 24.46
CA SER A 270 17.21 -15.62 23.74
C SER A 270 17.13 -15.41 22.22
N ASN A 271 18.28 -15.29 21.55
CA ASN A 271 18.42 -15.30 20.09
C ASN A 271 19.43 -16.39 19.69
N GLU A 272 19.10 -17.22 18.72
CA GLU A 272 20.06 -18.15 18.10
C GLU A 272 19.91 -18.11 16.58
N GLU A 273 21.02 -17.82 15.89
CA GLU A 273 21.10 -17.95 14.44
C GLU A 273 21.33 -19.42 14.07
N ILE A 274 20.49 -19.96 13.20
CA ILE A 274 20.69 -21.30 12.65
C ILE A 274 21.13 -21.11 11.21
N SER A 275 22.43 -21.26 11.01
CA SER A 275 22.98 -21.45 9.68
C SER A 275 22.83 -22.92 9.31
N VAL A 276 21.88 -23.25 8.44
CA VAL A 276 21.86 -24.59 7.82
C VAL A 276 22.98 -24.63 6.79
N LYS A 277 24.20 -24.92 7.25
CA LYS A 277 25.40 -25.10 6.40
C LYS A 277 25.92 -26.52 6.56
N LYS A 278 26.35 -27.13 5.44
CA LYS A 278 27.00 -28.44 5.46
C LYS A 278 28.49 -28.32 5.81
N ARG A 279 29.03 -29.39 6.42
CA ARG A 279 30.44 -29.79 6.26
C ARG A 279 30.66 -30.43 4.90
#